data_AF-A0A268THK7-F1
#
_entry.id   AF-A0A268THK7-F1
#
_cell.length_a   1.000
_cell.length_b   1.000
_cell.length_c   1.000
_cell.angle_alpha   90.00
_cell.angle_beta   90.00
_cell.angle_gamma   90.00
#
_symmetry.space_group_name_H-M   'P 1'
#
loop_
_entity.id
_entity.type
_entity.pdbx_description
1 polymer ?
#
loop_
_entity_poly.entity_id
_entity_poly.type
_entity_poly.pdbx_seq_one_letter_code
_entity_poly.pdbx_strand_id
1 'polypeptide(L)' 'MKTYTAKAGDRLDLIFASNYSNEYKERYAEFLYSNIEFIGVDVFEGGELINLPNFETPTNPNTGIWS' A
#
# COMPACT_ATOMS: atom_id res chain seq x y z
N MET A 1 -5.85 -2.95 10.03
CA MET A 1 -4.96 -2.02 9.32
C MET A 1 -3.55 -2.59 9.41
N LYS A 2 -2.87 -2.82 8.29
CA LYS A 2 -1.49 -3.36 8.30
C LYS A 2 -0.53 -2.16 8.24
N THR A 3 0.57 -2.24 8.95
CA THR A 3 1.63 -1.22 8.92
C THR A 3 2.95 -1.86 8.54
N TYR A 4 3.82 -1.04 7.95
CA TYR A 4 5.19 -1.38 7.61
C TYR A 4 6.14 -0.41 8.32
N THR A 5 7.12 -0.93 9.03
CA THR A 5 8.19 -0.10 9.60
C THR A 5 9.24 0.13 8.53
N ALA A 6 9.36 1.37 8.07
CA ALA A 6 10.36 1.78 7.09
C ALA A 6 11.77 1.52 7.61
N LYS A 7 12.67 1.13 6.72
CA LYS A 7 14.10 1.04 6.97
C LYS A 7 14.79 2.26 6.39
N ALA A 8 15.96 2.57 6.92
CA ALA A 8 16.84 3.58 6.35
C ALA A 8 17.11 3.25 4.87
N GLY A 9 16.83 4.20 3.99
CA GLY A 9 17.00 4.00 2.55
C GLY A 9 15.73 3.62 1.79
N ASP A 10 14.63 3.29 2.48
CA ASP A 10 13.37 2.95 1.82
C ASP A 10 12.71 4.17 1.17
N ARG A 11 11.88 3.90 0.17
CA ARG A 11 11.06 4.90 -0.52
C ARG A 11 9.61 4.47 -0.59
N LEU A 12 8.67 5.42 -0.58
CA LEU A 12 7.24 5.15 -0.58
C LEU A 12 6.78 4.29 -1.78
N ASP A 13 7.27 4.61 -2.98
CA ASP A 13 6.98 3.89 -4.22
C ASP A 13 7.48 2.44 -4.18
N LEU A 14 8.70 2.22 -3.65
CA LEU A 14 9.28 0.88 -3.52
C LEU A 14 8.54 0.05 -2.46
N ILE A 15 8.15 0.67 -1.35
CA ILE A 15 7.34 0.00 -0.32
C ILE A 15 6.01 -0.44 -0.92
N PHE A 16 5.35 0.41 -1.71
CA PHE A 16 4.12 0.05 -2.40
C PHE A 16 4.34 -1.12 -3.36
N ALA A 17 5.33 -1.02 -4.25
CA ALA A 17 5.64 -2.07 -5.23
C ALA A 17 6.01 -3.42 -4.58
N SER A 18 6.58 -3.39 -3.37
CA SER A 18 6.96 -4.61 -2.64
C SER A 18 5.79 -5.26 -1.89
N ASN A 19 4.76 -4.50 -1.55
CA ASN A 19 3.63 -4.97 -0.75
C ASN A 19 2.37 -5.25 -1.58
N TYR A 20 2.27 -4.70 -2.78
CA TYR A 20 1.10 -4.82 -3.65
C TYR A 20 1.48 -5.35 -5.02
N SER A 21 0.66 -6.27 -5.55
CA SER A 21 0.74 -6.74 -6.92
C SER A 21 0.44 -5.60 -7.91
N ASN A 22 0.92 -5.75 -9.15
CA ASN A 22 0.76 -4.76 -10.21
C ASN A 22 -0.71 -4.45 -10.56
N GLU A 23 -1.65 -5.34 -10.20
CA GLU A 23 -3.10 -5.13 -10.36
C GLU A 23 -3.62 -3.94 -9.53
N TYR A 24 -2.92 -3.57 -8.46
CA TYR A 24 -3.28 -2.44 -7.60
C TYR A 24 -2.60 -1.13 -7.98
N LYS A 25 -1.84 -1.06 -9.08
CA LYS A 25 -1.08 0.15 -9.48
C LYS A 25 -1.95 1.42 -9.52
N GLU A 26 -3.21 1.29 -9.91
CA GLU A 26 -4.16 2.41 -10.00
C GLU A 26 -4.59 2.94 -8.62
N ARG A 27 -4.42 2.12 -7.59
CA ARG A 27 -4.69 2.46 -6.18
C ARG A 27 -3.49 3.10 -5.47
N TYR A 28 -2.40 3.39 -6.20
CA TYR A 28 -1.23 4.07 -5.62
C TYR A 28 -1.60 5.42 -5.01
N ALA A 29 -2.55 6.15 -5.61
CA ALA A 29 -3.04 7.41 -5.04
C ALA A 29 -3.69 7.22 -3.65
N GLU A 30 -4.47 6.15 -3.44
CA GLU A 30 -5.07 5.84 -2.13
C GLU A 30 -4.00 5.50 -1.08
N PHE A 31 -2.95 4.79 -1.50
CA PHE A 31 -1.78 4.54 -0.66
C PHE A 31 -1.07 5.84 -0.28
N LEU A 32 -0.86 6.76 -1.22
CA LEU A 32 -0.28 8.08 -0.94
C LEU A 32 -1.14 8.90 0.03
N TYR A 33 -2.47 8.94 -0.18
CA TYR A 33 -3.37 9.65 0.72
C TYR A 33 -3.35 9.09 2.16
N SER A 34 -3.14 7.79 2.31
CA SER A 34 -3.02 7.13 3.63
C SER A 34 -1.69 7.40 4.34
N ASN A 35 -0.74 8.04 3.64
CA ASN A 35 0.63 8.33 4.07
C ASN A 35 1.01 9.77 3.70
N ILE A 36 0.03 10.68 3.75
CA ILE A 36 0.14 12.06 3.25
C ILE A 36 1.25 12.84 3.97
N GLU A 37 1.54 12.50 5.21
CA GLU A 37 2.60 13.06 6.05
C GLU A 37 4.01 12.81 5.50
N PHE A 38 4.16 11.83 4.62
CA PHE A 38 5.44 11.46 4.01
C PHE A 38 5.55 11.93 2.55
N ILE A 39 4.56 12.69 2.04
CA ILE A 39 4.66 13.26 0.69
C ILE A 39 5.80 14.27 0.65
N GLY A 40 6.72 14.05 -0.29
CA GLY A 40 7.93 14.86 -0.46
C GLY A 40 9.17 14.31 0.25
N VAL A 41 9.02 13.24 1.04
CA VAL A 41 10.17 12.48 1.56
C VAL A 41 10.71 11.59 0.43
N ASP A 42 11.93 11.88 -0.03
CA ASP A 42 12.61 11.08 -1.06
C ASP A 42 13.07 9.72 -0.50
N VAL A 43 13.62 9.73 0.72
CA VAL A 43 14.18 8.54 1.38
C VAL A 43 13.91 8.59 2.88
N PHE A 44 13.49 7.47 3.45
CA PHE A 44 13.24 7.33 4.89
C PHE A 44 14.52 7.15 5.71
N GLU A 45 14.52 7.64 6.94
CA GLU A 45 15.63 7.48 7.90
C GLU A 45 15.52 6.14 8.66
N GLY A 46 14.33 5.54 8.69
CA GLY A 46 14.04 4.27 9.32
C GLY A 46 13.28 4.43 10.65
N GLY A 47 12.33 3.53 10.89
CA GLY A 47 11.46 3.54 12.06
C GLY A 47 10.09 4.19 11.81
N GLU A 48 9.90 4.88 10.68
CA GLU A 48 8.62 5.45 10.28
C GLU A 48 7.58 4.35 10.05
N LEU A 49 6.34 4.61 10.47
CA LEU A 49 5.24 3.66 10.30
C LEU A 49 4.44 4.03 9.06
N ILE A 50 4.58 3.22 8.03
CA ILE A 50 3.86 3.36 6.76
C ILE A 50 2.56 2.58 6.84
N ASN A 51 1.45 3.25 6.56
CA ASN A 51 0.14 2.64 6.49
C ASN A 51 0.04 1.83 5.20
N LEU A 52 -0.33 0.55 5.34
CA LEU A 52 -0.65 -0.34 4.23
C LEU A 52 -2.18 -0.55 4.21
N PRO A 53 -2.93 0.21 3.39
CA PRO A 53 -4.36 -0.01 3.22
C PRO A 53 -4.63 -1.44 2.74
N ASN A 54 -5.72 -2.03 3.23
CA ASN A 54 -6.18 -3.28 2.69
C ASN A 54 -6.95 -2.99 1.40
N PHE A 55 -6.40 -3.42 0.27
CA PHE A 55 -7.04 -3.25 -1.02
C PHE A 55 -7.95 -4.40 -1.42
N GLU A 56 -8.27 -5.32 -0.47
CA GLU A 56 -9.17 -6.46 -0.61
C GLU A 56 -9.88 -6.48 -1.96
N THR A 57 -9.45 -7.40 -2.82
CA THR A 57 -10.14 -7.69 -4.09
C THR A 57 -11.63 -7.76 -3.81
N PRO A 58 -12.49 -7.14 -4.64
CA PRO A 58 -13.92 -7.34 -4.50
C PRO A 58 -14.13 -8.85 -4.45
N THR A 59 -14.61 -9.34 -3.31
CA THR A 59 -14.97 -10.73 -3.12
C THR A 59 -15.91 -11.02 -4.26
N ASN A 60 -15.49 -11.86 -5.21
CA ASN A 60 -16.31 -12.17 -6.38
C ASN A 60 -17.68 -12.60 -5.84
N PRO A 61 -18.76 -11.82 -6.03
CA PRO A 61 -20.05 -12.14 -5.43
C PRO A 61 -20.69 -13.40 -6.04
N ASN A 62 -20.03 -14.03 -7.03
CA ASN A 62 -20.57 -15.17 -7.79
C ASN A 62 -20.15 -16.57 -7.28
N THR A 63 -19.67 -16.75 -6.04
CA THR A 63 -19.53 -18.10 -5.47
C THR A 63 -20.80 -18.61 -4.79
N GLY A 64 -21.97 -18.03 -5.08
CA GLY A 64 -23.20 -18.29 -4.32
C GLY A 64 -24.45 -18.70 -5.07
N ILE A 65 -24.58 -18.57 -6.41
CA ILE A 65 -25.88 -18.83 -7.06
C ILE A 65 -25.69 -19.38 -8.50
N TRP A 66 -25.69 -20.71 -8.62
CA TRP A 66 -25.79 -21.60 -9.80
C TRP A 66 -24.61 -21.74 -10.79
N SER A 67 -23.98 -22.92 -10.76
CA SER A 67 -23.80 -23.81 -11.93
C SER A 67 -23.25 -25.16 -11.49
#